data_AF-A0A7K4KIH3-F1
#
_entry.id   AF-A0A7K4KIH3-F1
#
_cell.length_a   1.000
_cell.length_b   1.000
_cell.length_c   1.000
_cell.angle_alpha   90.00
_cell.angle_beta   90.00
_cell.angle_gamma   90.00
#
_symmetry.space_group_name_H-M   'P 1'
#
loop_
_entity.id
_entity.type
_entity.pdbx_description
1 polymer ?
#
loop_
_entity_poly.entity_id
_entity_poly.type
_entity_poly.pdbx_seq_one_letter_code
_entity_poly.pdbx_strand_id
1 'polypeptide(L)'
;KSGLDPSGAWHAWGMACLKAGNLSSAREKFSRCLKPPVDLNQLNCGSRLIQEVVQYLESTVKPIHIVDDDYFATLRELEATLRTRSLSLELMCEGKIQQNSYYQECLFYLHSYGTNLAIISFYMRHDCMREALLHLLNKESPAEVFIEGIFIPSYETGKLHMLENLLETIDPGLESWGSYLIAACKHLQRKNYYHILYELQQFMKDHVRAAMTCIRFFTHGAKSYTELGGKQAWLLKIKDHLKVYLQEVSRTSGRKKMVFTFRKKMSATDVSRHINTVELQMEVTKFLHRCESSGASQMTDPSLPTLFGSNNMKMDVACKVMLEGKNIEEGFGIAFRVLQDFQLEATEVYSKVAKQLVKQQKYSEIRQLLKCVNESGAAAKNDGDNIILNCLSESKNIPAEDLDNLIQDMDSDENKIQAYLMCNKLRSAYLVSVRQEAARAVQLVQHVRQLAQRGGDDVVQAICAQWL
;
A
#
# COMPACT_ATOMS: atom_id res chain seq x y z
N LYS A 1 54.56 37.69 -5.20
CA LYS A 1 53.25 37.06 -5.50
C LYS A 1 52.56 36.79 -4.16
N SER A 2 51.67 37.69 -3.75
CA SER A 2 50.86 37.51 -2.54
C SER A 2 49.93 36.32 -2.78
N GLY A 3 50.01 35.24 -2.00
CA GLY A 3 49.29 33.97 -2.21
C GLY A 3 47.78 34.04 -2.01
N LEU A 4 47.14 35.16 -2.37
CA LEU A 4 45.70 35.35 -2.35
C LEU A 4 45.08 34.72 -3.60
N ASP A 5 43.96 34.02 -3.42
CA ASP A 5 43.22 33.43 -4.53
C ASP A 5 42.69 34.53 -5.47
N PRO A 6 43.14 34.59 -6.74
CA PRO A 6 42.69 35.63 -7.68
C PRO A 6 41.25 35.41 -8.15
N SER A 7 40.59 34.30 -7.79
CA SER A 7 39.23 33.97 -8.26
C SER A 7 38.21 35.05 -7.92
N GLY A 8 38.27 35.62 -6.70
CA GLY A 8 37.35 36.68 -6.26
C GLY A 8 37.51 37.98 -7.05
N ALA A 9 38.76 38.34 -7.42
CA ALA A 9 39.03 39.53 -8.23
C ALA A 9 38.51 39.36 -9.67
N TRP A 10 38.71 38.19 -10.27
CA TRP A 10 38.16 37.87 -11.60
C TRP A 10 36.63 37.86 -11.60
N HIS A 11 36.01 37.30 -10.55
CA HIS A 11 34.56 37.31 -10.41
C HIS A 11 33.99 38.73 -10.29
N ALA A 12 34.57 39.57 -9.42
CA ALA A 12 34.14 40.96 -9.26
C ALA A 12 34.28 41.76 -10.56
N TRP A 13 35.37 41.54 -11.30
CA TRP A 13 35.57 42.17 -12.62
C TRP A 13 34.55 41.67 -13.65
N GLY A 14 34.31 40.36 -13.71
CA GLY A 14 33.27 39.79 -14.57
C GLY A 14 31.89 40.38 -14.28
N MET A 15 31.51 40.50 -13.00
CA MET A 15 30.26 41.12 -12.59
C MET A 15 30.17 42.61 -12.95
N ALA A 16 31.28 43.36 -12.89
CA ALA A 16 31.32 44.75 -13.33
C ALA A 16 31.13 44.87 -14.86
N CYS A 17 31.77 43.99 -15.64
CA CYS A 17 31.57 43.92 -17.09
C CYS A 17 30.12 43.55 -17.44
N LEU A 18 29.53 42.62 -16.69
CA LEU A 18 28.15 42.18 -16.86
C LEU A 18 27.16 43.32 -16.57
N LYS A 19 27.39 44.08 -15.48
CA LYS A 19 26.60 45.27 -15.12
C LYS A 19 26.71 46.41 -16.13
N ALA A 20 27.86 46.51 -16.80
CA ALA A 20 28.08 47.47 -17.88
C ALA A 20 27.50 47.01 -19.24
N GLY A 21 26.82 45.85 -19.30
CA GLY A 21 26.26 45.30 -20.54
C GLY A 21 27.27 44.70 -21.51
N ASN A 22 28.55 44.58 -21.11
CA ASN A 22 29.61 44.04 -21.95
C ASN A 22 29.74 42.52 -21.74
N LEU A 23 28.86 41.77 -22.42
CA LEU A 23 28.74 40.31 -22.28
C LEU A 23 30.03 39.56 -22.68
N SER A 24 30.68 39.96 -23.77
CA SER A 24 31.90 39.28 -24.25
C SER A 24 33.06 39.41 -23.26
N SER A 25 33.25 40.60 -22.68
CA SER A 25 34.27 40.81 -21.65
C SER A 25 33.92 40.05 -20.37
N ALA A 26 32.64 40.03 -19.98
CA ALA A 26 32.19 39.26 -18.82
C ALA A 26 32.51 37.77 -18.95
N ARG A 27 32.23 37.15 -20.10
CA ARG A 27 32.57 35.73 -20.39
C ARG A 27 34.06 35.45 -20.23
N GLU A 28 34.91 36.33 -20.74
CA GLU A 28 36.37 36.19 -20.65
C GLU A 28 36.89 36.28 -19.21
N LYS A 29 36.27 37.11 -18.36
CA LYS A 29 36.66 37.22 -16.95
C LYS A 29 36.13 36.06 -16.13
N PHE A 30 34.88 35.65 -16.35
CA PHE A 30 34.28 34.52 -15.66
C PHE A 30 34.95 33.19 -16.00
N SER A 31 35.45 32.98 -17.22
CA SER A 31 36.17 31.75 -17.59
C SER A 31 37.46 31.53 -16.79
N ARG A 32 38.00 32.57 -16.14
CA ARG A 32 39.19 32.50 -15.29
C ARG A 32 38.89 32.11 -13.84
N CYS A 33 37.63 32.17 -13.41
CA CYS A 33 37.22 31.86 -12.03
C CYS A 33 36.13 30.80 -11.91
N LEU A 34 35.21 30.69 -12.88
CA LEU A 34 34.19 29.65 -12.92
C LEU A 34 34.80 28.36 -13.47
N LYS A 35 34.50 27.25 -12.79
CA LYS A 35 34.93 25.92 -13.20
C LYS A 35 33.69 25.07 -13.53
N PRO A 36 33.73 24.29 -14.61
CA PRO A 36 32.71 23.29 -14.87
C PRO A 36 32.57 22.34 -13.68
N PRO A 37 31.36 21.84 -13.38
CA PRO A 37 31.16 20.89 -12.29
C PRO A 37 31.90 19.58 -12.61
N VAL A 38 32.45 18.95 -11.57
CA VAL A 38 33.17 17.66 -11.69
C VAL A 38 32.20 16.55 -12.10
N ASP A 39 30.96 16.62 -11.61
CA ASP A 39 29.85 15.75 -12.00
C ASP A 39 28.64 16.63 -12.35
N LEU A 40 28.15 16.49 -13.57
CA LEU A 40 27.00 17.25 -14.08
C LEU A 40 25.69 16.84 -13.40
N ASN A 41 25.64 15.65 -12.79
CA ASN A 41 24.45 15.07 -12.19
C ASN A 41 24.32 15.34 -10.68
N GLN A 42 25.18 16.19 -10.12
CA GLN A 42 25.04 16.64 -8.74
C GLN A 42 23.69 17.31 -8.51
N LEU A 43 23.04 16.97 -7.40
CA LEU A 43 21.75 17.53 -6.99
C LEU A 43 21.92 18.89 -6.29
N ASN A 44 22.62 19.80 -6.94
CA ASN A 44 22.78 21.19 -6.51
C ASN A 44 22.69 22.12 -7.73
N CYS A 45 22.54 23.43 -7.51
CA CYS A 45 22.48 24.43 -8.58
C CYS A 45 23.86 24.95 -9.03
N GLY A 46 24.93 24.17 -8.85
CA GLY A 46 26.31 24.59 -9.12
C GLY A 46 26.91 25.50 -8.04
N SER A 47 28.07 26.08 -8.33
CA SER A 47 28.78 26.96 -7.38
C SER A 47 27.99 28.25 -7.06
N ARG A 48 28.24 28.86 -5.90
CA ARG A 48 27.60 30.13 -5.52
C ARG A 48 27.89 31.25 -6.54
N LEU A 49 29.08 31.26 -7.13
CA LEU A 49 29.49 32.26 -8.12
C LEU A 49 28.63 32.19 -9.39
N ILE A 50 28.35 30.98 -9.91
CA ILE A 50 27.47 30.84 -11.08
C ILE A 50 26.03 31.23 -10.74
N GLN A 51 25.54 30.89 -9.55
CA GLN A 51 24.19 31.26 -9.11
C GLN A 51 24.04 32.79 -9.00
N GLU A 52 25.05 33.51 -8.51
CA GLU A 52 25.05 34.98 -8.44
C GLU A 52 25.02 35.63 -9.84
N VAL A 53 25.79 35.09 -10.80
CA VAL A 53 25.78 35.55 -12.20
C VAL A 53 24.41 35.33 -12.84
N VAL A 54 23.85 34.13 -12.72
CA VAL A 54 22.54 33.79 -13.30
C VAL A 54 21.42 34.60 -12.65
N GLN A 55 21.42 34.74 -11.32
CA GLN A 55 20.43 35.54 -10.60
C GLN A 55 20.47 37.01 -11.03
N TYR A 56 21.67 37.58 -11.23
CA TYR A 56 21.80 38.94 -11.73
C TYR A 56 21.19 39.08 -13.13
N LEU A 57 21.52 38.16 -14.03
CA LEU A 57 20.97 38.15 -15.39
C LEU A 57 19.44 38.00 -15.38
N GLU A 58 18.90 37.05 -14.62
CA GLU A 58 17.46 36.84 -14.44
C GLU A 58 16.76 38.09 -13.88
N SER A 59 17.37 38.80 -12.93
CA SER A 59 16.79 40.03 -12.37
C SER A 59 16.79 41.22 -13.34
N THR A 60 17.68 41.18 -14.34
CA THR A 60 17.83 42.23 -15.36
C THR A 60 16.88 42.00 -16.54
N VAL A 61 16.26 40.82 -16.65
CA VAL A 61 15.32 40.39 -17.71
C VAL A 61 13.91 41.02 -17.58
N LYS A 62 13.73 42.13 -16.85
CA LYS A 62 12.44 42.83 -16.81
C LYS A 62 11.97 43.22 -18.23
N PRO A 63 10.65 43.15 -18.53
CA PRO A 63 10.15 43.29 -19.89
C PRO A 63 10.51 44.66 -20.45
N ILE A 64 11.10 44.66 -21.64
CA ILE A 64 11.13 45.84 -22.50
C ILE A 64 9.66 46.14 -22.83
N HIS A 65 9.09 47.13 -22.15
CA HIS A 65 7.84 47.75 -22.56
C HIS A 65 8.10 48.37 -23.94
N ILE A 66 7.55 47.75 -24.99
CA ILE A 66 7.32 48.47 -26.24
C ILE A 66 6.25 49.49 -25.89
N VAL A 67 6.64 50.76 -25.92
CA VAL A 67 5.77 51.91 -25.80
C VAL A 67 4.73 51.80 -26.91
N ASP A 68 3.47 51.57 -26.54
CA ASP A 68 2.34 52.00 -27.35
C ASP A 68 1.32 52.67 -26.42
N ASP A 69 0.86 53.81 -26.87
CA ASP A 69 0.44 54.97 -26.08
C ASP A 69 -0.89 54.81 -25.32
N ASP A 70 -0.93 55.47 -24.16
CA ASP A 70 -2.06 56.14 -23.49
C ASP A 70 -3.38 55.42 -23.12
N TYR A 71 -3.68 54.20 -23.56
CA TYR A 71 -4.99 53.60 -23.20
C TYR A 71 -4.99 52.81 -21.87
N PHE A 72 -3.84 52.33 -21.39
CA PHE A 72 -3.77 51.40 -20.25
C PHE A 72 -3.36 52.01 -18.90
N ALA A 73 -3.07 53.32 -18.85
CA ALA A 73 -2.61 53.97 -17.61
C ALA A 73 -3.63 53.88 -16.47
N THR A 74 -4.93 53.99 -16.80
CA THR A 74 -6.04 53.96 -15.83
C THR A 74 -6.36 52.56 -15.30
N LEU A 75 -6.19 51.52 -16.12
CA LEU A 75 -6.32 50.12 -15.67
C LEU A 75 -5.14 49.71 -14.77
N ARG A 76 -3.94 50.25 -15.03
CA ARG A 76 -2.73 49.97 -14.26
C ARG A 76 -2.75 50.62 -12.87
N GLU A 77 -3.33 51.81 -12.73
CA GLU A 77 -3.59 52.43 -11.42
C GLU A 77 -4.59 51.63 -10.58
N LEU A 78 -5.64 51.10 -11.22
CA LEU A 78 -6.61 50.23 -10.55
C LEU A 78 -5.98 48.89 -10.10
N GLU A 79 -5.12 48.30 -10.94
CA GLU A 79 -4.41 47.05 -10.66
C GLU A 79 -3.32 47.21 -9.58
N ALA A 80 -2.63 48.35 -9.56
CA ALA A 80 -1.65 48.70 -8.52
C ALA A 80 -2.32 48.90 -7.15
N THR A 81 -3.56 49.39 -7.13
CA THR A 81 -4.34 49.58 -5.90
C THR A 81 -4.88 48.24 -5.34
N LEU A 82 -5.05 47.22 -6.19
CA LEU A 82 -5.63 45.93 -5.82
C LEU A 82 -4.59 44.83 -5.47
N ARG A 83 -3.32 44.97 -5.86
CA ARG A 83 -2.28 43.95 -5.57
C ARG A 83 -1.57 44.17 -4.22
N THR A 84 -2.19 43.69 -3.15
CA THR A 84 -1.43 43.21 -1.98
C THR A 84 -0.67 41.93 -2.37
N ARG A 85 0.67 42.01 -2.40
CA ARG A 85 1.63 40.89 -2.48
C ARG A 85 1.22 39.71 -3.39
N SER A 86 1.40 39.88 -4.70
CA SER A 86 1.66 38.73 -5.57
C SER A 86 2.51 39.19 -6.76
N LEU A 87 3.64 38.52 -6.96
CA LEU A 87 4.62 38.79 -8.02
C LEU A 87 3.97 38.52 -9.38
N SER A 88 3.72 39.57 -10.14
CA SER A 88 3.23 39.52 -11.51
C SER A 88 4.34 39.06 -12.46
N LEU A 89 4.38 37.77 -12.79
CA LEU A 89 4.82 37.32 -14.11
C LEU A 89 3.59 37.37 -15.02
N GLU A 90 3.53 38.37 -15.91
CA GLU A 90 2.59 38.35 -17.03
C GLU A 90 2.98 37.24 -18.02
N LEU A 91 1.98 36.53 -18.54
CA LEU A 91 2.10 35.51 -19.58
C LEU A 91 2.83 36.06 -20.82
N MET A 92 4.12 35.77 -20.96
CA MET A 92 4.84 35.94 -22.21
C MET A 92 4.81 34.62 -22.99
N CYS A 93 4.43 34.65 -24.27
CA CYS A 93 4.46 33.46 -25.13
C CYS A 93 5.87 32.85 -25.21
N GLU A 94 5.98 31.52 -25.16
CA GLU A 94 7.22 30.71 -25.14
C GLU A 94 8.30 31.20 -26.14
N GLY A 95 7.89 31.68 -27.33
CA GLY A 95 8.82 32.13 -28.38
C GLY A 95 9.51 33.49 -28.15
N LYS A 96 8.99 34.38 -27.29
CA LYS A 96 9.56 35.73 -27.10
C LYS A 96 10.66 35.81 -26.03
N ILE A 97 10.62 34.94 -25.02
CA ILE A 97 11.64 34.88 -23.95
C ILE A 97 12.98 34.36 -24.51
N GLN A 98 12.94 33.39 -25.43
CA GLN A 98 14.13 32.77 -26.02
C GLN A 98 14.99 33.75 -26.85
N GLN A 99 14.43 34.88 -27.32
CA GLN A 99 15.17 35.88 -28.10
C GLN A 99 15.86 36.95 -27.26
N ASN A 100 15.67 36.94 -25.93
CA ASN A 100 16.33 37.89 -25.04
C ASN A 100 17.83 37.55 -24.91
N SER A 101 18.70 38.52 -25.20
CA SER A 101 20.15 38.36 -25.12
C SER A 101 20.62 37.93 -23.72
N TYR A 102 19.96 38.39 -22.65
CA TYR A 102 20.26 37.99 -21.28
C TYR A 102 19.80 36.57 -20.94
N TYR A 103 18.70 36.09 -21.56
CA TYR A 103 18.26 34.70 -21.41
C TYR A 103 19.26 33.74 -22.06
N GLN A 104 19.72 34.07 -23.27
CA GLN A 104 20.78 33.31 -23.95
C GLN A 104 22.11 33.36 -23.19
N GLU A 105 22.41 34.48 -22.54
CA GLU A 105 23.59 34.60 -21.68
C GLU A 105 23.48 33.70 -20.43
N CYS A 106 22.31 33.60 -19.79
CA CYS A 106 22.08 32.66 -18.69
C CYS A 106 22.36 31.23 -19.14
N LEU A 107 21.79 30.81 -20.28
CA LEU A 107 21.99 29.49 -20.83
C LEU A 107 23.46 29.21 -21.16
N PHE A 108 24.19 30.20 -21.70
CA PHE A 108 25.63 30.06 -21.95
C PHE A 108 26.39 29.69 -20.67
N TYR A 109 26.17 30.44 -19.59
CA TYR A 109 26.87 30.18 -18.33
C TYR A 109 26.41 28.87 -17.67
N LEU A 110 25.12 28.54 -17.72
CA LEU A 110 24.57 27.30 -17.18
C LEU A 110 25.07 26.06 -17.94
N HIS A 111 25.14 26.09 -19.27
CA HIS A 111 25.70 24.98 -20.05
C HIS A 111 27.22 24.84 -19.88
N SER A 112 27.93 25.93 -19.60
CA SER A 112 29.39 25.92 -19.44
C SER A 112 29.85 25.56 -18.03
N TYR A 113 29.08 25.97 -17.00
CA TYR A 113 29.52 25.91 -15.60
C TYR A 113 28.45 25.39 -14.62
N GLY A 114 27.23 25.13 -15.08
CA GLY A 114 26.12 24.63 -14.27
C GLY A 114 25.98 23.11 -14.31
N THR A 115 25.23 22.57 -13.35
CA THR A 115 24.79 21.17 -13.33
C THR A 115 23.55 20.97 -14.19
N ASN A 116 23.20 19.72 -14.50
CA ASN A 116 21.95 19.38 -15.19
C ASN A 116 20.73 19.87 -14.38
N LEU A 117 20.77 19.76 -13.05
CA LEU A 117 19.71 20.27 -12.19
C LEU A 117 19.59 21.80 -12.28
N ALA A 118 20.70 22.54 -12.36
CA ALA A 118 20.67 24.00 -12.50
C ALA A 118 20.02 24.44 -13.81
N ILE A 119 20.37 23.79 -14.92
CA ILE A 119 19.80 24.05 -16.25
C ILE A 119 18.28 23.75 -16.25
N ILE A 120 17.89 22.59 -15.72
CA ILE A 120 16.47 22.18 -15.63
C ILE A 120 15.68 23.13 -14.74
N SER A 121 16.22 23.50 -13.58
CA SER A 121 15.58 24.44 -12.66
C SER A 121 15.40 25.82 -13.31
N PHE A 122 16.39 26.27 -14.09
CA PHE A 122 16.29 27.51 -14.86
C PHE A 122 15.13 27.46 -15.85
N TYR A 123 15.02 26.40 -16.66
CA TYR A 123 13.90 26.24 -17.59
C TYR A 123 12.54 26.21 -16.88
N MET A 124 12.44 25.49 -15.76
CA MET A 124 11.21 25.37 -14.98
C MET A 124 10.75 26.70 -14.37
N ARG A 125 11.69 27.57 -13.96
CA ARG A 125 11.38 28.92 -13.47
C ARG A 125 10.89 29.88 -14.57
N HIS A 126 11.19 29.59 -15.83
CA HIS A 126 10.79 30.39 -16.99
C HIS A 126 9.64 29.76 -17.78
N ASP A 127 8.88 28.85 -17.17
CA ASP A 127 7.76 28.13 -17.80
C ASP A 127 8.12 27.30 -19.05
N CYS A 128 9.41 27.00 -19.26
CA CYS A 128 9.94 26.20 -20.36
C CYS A 128 10.05 24.71 -19.99
N MET A 129 8.94 24.10 -19.53
CA MET A 129 8.94 22.70 -19.06
C MET A 129 9.30 21.70 -20.17
N ARG A 130 8.91 21.98 -21.42
CA ARG A 130 9.23 21.13 -22.57
C ARG A 130 10.75 21.05 -22.79
N GLU A 131 11.44 22.17 -22.73
CA GLU A 131 12.88 22.28 -22.90
C GLU A 131 13.63 21.58 -21.76
N ALA A 132 13.12 21.69 -20.53
CA ALA A 132 13.64 20.94 -19.37
C ALA A 132 13.58 19.42 -19.60
N LEU A 133 12.45 18.93 -20.10
CA LEU A 133 12.24 17.51 -20.43
C LEU A 133 13.15 17.03 -21.57
N LEU A 134 13.28 17.82 -22.63
CA LEU A 134 14.17 17.51 -23.75
C LEU A 134 15.65 17.50 -23.33
N HIS A 135 16.08 18.46 -22.51
CA HIS A 135 17.44 18.49 -21.96
C HIS A 135 17.72 17.25 -21.11
N LEU A 136 16.77 16.87 -20.24
CA LEU A 136 16.87 15.68 -19.40
C LEU A 136 17.07 14.38 -20.22
N LEU A 137 16.29 14.20 -21.29
CA LEU A 137 16.43 13.06 -22.20
C LEU A 137 17.76 13.10 -22.98
N ASN A 138 18.09 14.25 -23.58
CA ASN A 138 19.29 14.39 -24.42
C ASN A 138 20.59 14.20 -23.63
N LYS A 139 20.58 14.52 -22.33
CA LYS A 139 21.74 14.34 -21.44
C LYS A 139 21.70 13.01 -20.66
N GLU A 140 20.68 12.20 -20.86
CA GLU A 140 20.46 10.94 -20.12
C GLU A 140 20.66 11.13 -18.61
N SER A 141 20.07 12.21 -18.06
CA SER A 141 20.25 12.58 -16.66
C SER A 141 19.63 11.52 -15.72
N PRO A 142 20.16 11.31 -14.51
CA PRO A 142 19.61 10.32 -13.60
C PRO A 142 18.23 10.73 -13.08
N ALA A 143 17.49 9.76 -12.55
CA ALA A 143 16.10 9.95 -12.17
C ALA A 143 15.93 10.99 -11.04
N GLU A 144 16.91 11.12 -10.16
CA GLU A 144 16.90 12.09 -9.08
C GLU A 144 16.85 13.54 -9.61
N VAL A 145 17.49 13.82 -10.75
CA VAL A 145 17.45 15.15 -11.38
C VAL A 145 16.04 15.46 -11.91
N PHE A 146 15.34 14.47 -12.46
CA PHE A 146 13.93 14.61 -12.83
C PHE A 146 13.05 14.88 -11.62
N ILE A 147 13.28 14.15 -10.52
CA ILE A 147 12.47 14.28 -9.30
C ILE A 147 12.62 15.68 -8.71
N GLU A 148 13.85 16.11 -8.43
CA GLU A 148 14.12 17.40 -7.81
C GLU A 148 13.84 18.57 -8.75
N GLY A 149 14.21 18.44 -10.03
CA GLY A 149 14.17 19.55 -10.98
C GLY A 149 12.81 19.76 -11.64
N ILE A 150 12.03 18.70 -11.88
CA ILE A 150 10.80 18.78 -12.69
C ILE A 150 9.59 18.30 -11.88
N PHE A 151 9.63 17.07 -11.36
CA PHE A 151 8.46 16.42 -10.78
C PHE A 151 7.96 17.11 -9.50
N ILE A 152 8.87 17.38 -8.55
CA ILE A 152 8.55 18.07 -7.29
C ILE A 152 7.98 19.47 -7.56
N PRO A 153 8.66 20.35 -8.30
CA PRO A 153 8.11 21.66 -8.64
C PRO A 153 6.76 21.57 -9.36
N SER A 154 6.55 20.57 -10.22
CA SER A 154 5.30 20.42 -10.96
C SER A 154 4.11 20.09 -10.08
N TYR A 155 4.23 19.15 -9.12
CA TYR A 155 3.09 18.85 -8.24
C TYR A 155 2.90 19.90 -7.15
N GLU A 156 3.95 20.60 -6.70
CA GLU A 156 3.84 21.67 -5.70
C GLU A 156 3.19 22.94 -6.28
N THR A 157 3.40 23.21 -7.57
CA THR A 157 2.80 24.35 -8.29
C THR A 157 1.47 24.00 -8.98
N GLY A 158 0.98 22.77 -8.86
CA GLY A 158 -0.27 22.33 -9.50
C GLY A 158 -0.18 22.16 -11.02
N LYS A 159 1.02 22.06 -11.59
CA LYS A 159 1.29 21.89 -13.03
C LYS A 159 1.43 20.42 -13.46
N LEU A 160 0.97 19.46 -12.66
CA LEU A 160 1.15 18.02 -12.93
C LEU A 160 0.49 17.57 -14.25
N HIS A 161 -0.73 18.03 -14.54
CA HIS A 161 -1.40 17.70 -15.81
C HIS A 161 -0.68 18.28 -17.04
N MET A 162 -0.05 19.45 -16.91
CA MET A 162 0.79 20.00 -17.98
C MET A 162 2.01 19.11 -18.23
N LEU A 163 2.65 18.64 -17.15
CA LEU A 163 3.75 17.68 -17.24
C LEU A 163 3.28 16.39 -17.95
N GLU A 164 2.18 15.78 -17.51
CA GLU A 164 1.59 14.57 -18.11
C GLU A 164 1.36 14.74 -19.63
N ASN A 165 0.72 15.83 -20.05
CA ASN A 165 0.48 16.13 -21.46
C ASN A 165 1.78 16.29 -22.25
N LEU A 166 2.80 16.93 -21.68
CA LEU A 166 4.11 17.08 -22.33
C LEU A 166 4.83 15.74 -22.46
N LEU A 167 4.78 14.89 -21.43
CA LEU A 167 5.37 13.55 -21.48
C LEU A 167 4.75 12.71 -22.61
N GLU A 168 3.41 12.70 -22.73
CA GLU A 168 2.70 12.02 -23.82
C GLU A 168 2.97 12.64 -25.20
N THR A 169 3.11 13.98 -25.27
CA THR A 169 3.41 14.66 -26.53
C THR A 169 4.82 14.31 -27.04
N ILE A 170 5.79 14.19 -26.13
CA ILE A 170 7.19 13.88 -26.48
C ILE A 170 7.34 12.38 -26.79
N ASP A 171 6.77 11.52 -25.96
CA ASP A 171 6.77 10.06 -26.16
C ASP A 171 5.37 9.49 -25.84
N PRO A 172 4.52 9.27 -26.86
CA PRO A 172 3.18 8.72 -26.67
C PRO A 172 3.17 7.31 -26.03
N GLY A 173 4.29 6.59 -26.08
CA GLY A 173 4.45 5.28 -25.43
C GLY A 173 4.92 5.36 -23.97
N LEU A 174 5.41 6.51 -23.53
CA LEU A 174 6.02 6.75 -22.22
C LEU A 174 7.24 5.87 -21.89
N GLU A 175 7.83 5.16 -22.85
CA GLU A 175 8.95 4.24 -22.59
C GLU A 175 10.21 4.98 -22.16
N SER A 176 10.50 6.11 -22.82
CA SER A 176 11.63 6.98 -22.50
C SER A 176 11.51 7.57 -21.09
N TRP A 177 10.28 7.65 -20.57
CA TRP A 177 9.96 8.17 -19.25
C TRP A 177 9.93 7.10 -18.15
N GLY A 178 10.05 5.81 -18.50
CA GLY A 178 9.80 4.70 -17.58
C GLY A 178 10.59 4.77 -16.27
N SER A 179 11.91 4.96 -16.33
CA SER A 179 12.78 5.06 -15.15
C SER A 179 12.39 6.23 -14.23
N TYR A 180 12.10 7.38 -14.83
CA TYR A 180 11.69 8.62 -14.16
C TYR A 180 10.32 8.49 -13.48
N LEU A 181 9.34 7.92 -14.18
CA LEU A 181 7.99 7.68 -13.64
C LEU A 181 8.02 6.67 -12.49
N ILE A 182 8.89 5.65 -12.55
CA ILE A 182 9.08 4.71 -11.43
C ILE A 182 9.72 5.43 -10.24
N ALA A 183 10.72 6.28 -10.47
CA ALA A 183 11.30 7.09 -9.41
C ALA A 183 10.26 8.03 -8.77
N ALA A 184 9.38 8.62 -9.56
CA ALA A 184 8.29 9.47 -9.08
C ALA A 184 7.30 8.69 -8.21
N CYS A 185 6.89 7.50 -8.65
CA CYS A 185 6.07 6.60 -7.84
C CYS A 185 6.74 6.27 -6.49
N LYS A 186 8.04 5.97 -6.49
CA LYS A 186 8.81 5.67 -5.26
C LYS A 186 8.90 6.90 -4.33
N HIS A 187 9.11 8.09 -4.89
CA HIS A 187 9.15 9.34 -4.15
C HIS A 187 7.82 9.61 -3.43
N LEU A 188 6.71 9.57 -4.16
CA LEU A 188 5.37 9.77 -3.60
C LEU A 188 5.04 8.75 -2.51
N GLN A 189 5.43 7.49 -2.70
CA GLN A 189 5.24 6.45 -1.69
C GLN A 189 6.02 6.75 -0.40
N ARG A 190 7.27 7.21 -0.50
CA ARG A 190 8.07 7.61 0.68
C ARG A 190 7.47 8.82 1.41
N LYS A 191 6.89 9.76 0.65
CA LYS A 191 6.23 10.97 1.20
C LYS A 191 4.79 10.73 1.67
N ASN A 192 4.23 9.53 1.45
CA ASN A 192 2.84 9.18 1.74
C ASN A 192 1.79 9.97 0.93
N TYR A 193 2.13 10.48 -0.25
CA TYR A 193 1.22 11.20 -1.15
C TYR A 193 0.46 10.23 -2.08
N TYR A 194 -0.44 9.44 -1.50
CA TYR A 194 -1.11 8.34 -2.21
C TYR A 194 -2.11 8.79 -3.28
N HIS A 195 -2.74 9.96 -3.15
CA HIS A 195 -3.66 10.47 -4.17
C HIS A 195 -2.94 10.83 -5.47
N ILE A 196 -1.86 11.61 -5.37
CA ILE A 196 -0.98 11.93 -6.51
C ILE A 196 -0.36 10.64 -7.08
N LEU A 197 0.01 9.69 -6.21
CA LEU A 197 0.54 8.39 -6.66
C LEU A 197 -0.49 7.62 -7.49
N TYR A 198 -1.75 7.63 -7.07
CA TYR A 198 -2.82 6.95 -7.78
C TYR A 198 -3.07 7.60 -9.14
N GLU A 199 -3.14 8.93 -9.21
CA GLU A 199 -3.29 9.67 -10.46
C GLU A 199 -2.15 9.37 -11.44
N LEU A 200 -0.90 9.41 -10.97
CA LEU A 200 0.27 9.08 -11.78
C LEU A 200 0.25 7.63 -12.29
N GLN A 201 -0.22 6.68 -11.47
CA GLN A 201 -0.38 5.28 -11.86
C GLN A 201 -1.48 5.07 -12.90
N GLN A 202 -2.55 5.88 -12.85
CA GLN A 202 -3.59 5.89 -13.89
C GLN A 202 -3.07 6.48 -15.19
N PHE A 203 -2.38 7.61 -15.13
CA PHE A 203 -1.72 8.25 -16.28
C PHE A 203 -0.80 7.29 -17.01
N MET A 204 0.09 6.63 -16.27
CA MET A 204 1.05 5.68 -16.85
C MET A 204 0.43 4.33 -17.26
N LYS A 205 -0.89 4.17 -17.05
CA LYS A 205 -1.69 2.94 -17.28
C LYS A 205 -1.10 1.72 -16.57
N ASP A 206 -0.50 1.91 -15.39
CA ASP A 206 -0.04 0.81 -14.55
C ASP A 206 -1.18 0.36 -13.63
N HIS A 207 -2.08 -0.42 -14.22
CA HIS A 207 -3.27 -0.92 -13.55
C HIS A 207 -2.97 -1.79 -12.33
N VAL A 208 -1.85 -2.53 -12.31
CA VAL A 208 -1.49 -3.37 -11.16
C VAL A 208 -1.07 -2.49 -9.98
N ARG A 209 -0.20 -1.49 -10.19
CA ARG A 209 0.17 -0.54 -9.13
C ARG A 209 -1.02 0.30 -8.67
N ALA A 210 -1.86 0.75 -9.60
CA ALA A 210 -3.10 1.48 -9.28
C ALA A 210 -4.03 0.65 -8.38
N ALA A 211 -4.22 -0.63 -8.69
CA ALA A 211 -4.98 -1.56 -7.86
C ALA A 211 -4.37 -1.70 -6.45
N MET A 212 -3.04 -1.81 -6.33
CA MET A 212 -2.36 -1.86 -5.02
C MET A 212 -2.58 -0.59 -4.19
N THR A 213 -2.56 0.59 -4.83
CA THR A 213 -2.85 1.86 -4.14
C THR A 213 -4.32 1.95 -3.70
N CYS A 214 -5.26 1.46 -4.51
CA CYS A 214 -6.66 1.36 -4.11
C CYS A 214 -6.89 0.42 -2.91
N ILE A 215 -6.13 -0.69 -2.79
CA ILE A 215 -6.17 -1.54 -1.59
C ILE A 215 -5.80 -0.73 -0.35
N ARG A 216 -4.78 0.13 -0.46
CA ARG A 216 -4.40 1.03 0.63
C ARG A 216 -5.52 2.02 0.96
N PHE A 217 -6.17 2.63 -0.02
CA PHE A 217 -7.30 3.53 0.26
C PHE A 217 -8.48 2.84 0.93
N PHE A 218 -8.73 1.58 0.58
CA PHE A 218 -9.74 0.77 1.24
C PHE A 218 -9.42 0.53 2.72
N THR A 219 -8.19 0.13 3.05
CA THR A 219 -7.81 -0.25 4.43
C THR A 219 -7.41 0.93 5.31
N HIS A 220 -6.93 2.03 4.73
CA HIS A 220 -6.31 3.12 5.48
C HIS A 220 -7.29 3.82 6.42
N GLY A 221 -6.95 3.87 7.70
CA GLY A 221 -7.69 4.60 8.73
C GLY A 221 -9.06 3.99 9.09
N ALA A 222 -9.38 2.78 8.61
CA ALA A 222 -10.63 2.10 8.97
C ALA A 222 -10.50 1.39 10.33
N LYS A 223 -11.48 1.60 11.21
CA LYS A 223 -11.55 0.98 12.55
C LYS A 223 -12.66 -0.05 12.70
N SER A 224 -13.61 -0.08 11.77
CA SER A 224 -14.75 -1.01 11.78
C SER A 224 -15.12 -1.45 10.36
N TYR A 225 -15.84 -2.57 10.24
CA TYR A 225 -16.38 -2.98 8.94
C TYR A 225 -17.48 -2.05 8.43
N THR A 226 -18.08 -1.28 9.33
CA THR A 226 -18.99 -0.18 8.99
C THR A 226 -18.28 0.88 8.16
N GLU A 227 -17.10 1.33 8.60
CA GLU A 227 -16.26 2.28 7.86
C GLU A 227 -15.69 1.68 6.57
N LEU A 228 -15.28 0.41 6.57
CA LEU A 228 -14.88 -0.29 5.33
C LEU A 228 -16.05 -0.41 4.34
N GLY A 229 -17.28 -0.58 4.83
CA GLY A 229 -18.50 -0.56 4.04
C GLY A 229 -18.68 0.76 3.28
N GLY A 230 -18.37 1.89 3.93
CA GLY A 230 -18.35 3.20 3.26
C GLY A 230 -17.27 3.34 2.17
N LYS A 231 -16.22 2.50 2.22
CA LYS A 231 -15.09 2.49 1.28
C LYS A 231 -15.21 1.46 0.16
N GLN A 232 -16.37 0.81 -0.01
CA GLN A 232 -16.64 -0.22 -1.03
C GLN A 232 -16.31 0.22 -2.46
N ALA A 233 -16.45 1.51 -2.77
CA ALA A 233 -16.08 2.05 -4.08
C ALA A 233 -14.62 1.77 -4.46
N TRP A 234 -13.71 1.67 -3.48
CA TRP A 234 -12.31 1.31 -3.73
C TRP A 234 -12.15 -0.15 -4.14
N LEU A 235 -12.94 -1.09 -3.59
CA LEU A 235 -12.94 -2.49 -4.01
C LEU A 235 -13.38 -2.65 -5.47
N LEU A 236 -14.38 -1.88 -5.89
CA LEU A 236 -14.80 -1.82 -7.29
C LEU A 236 -13.67 -1.33 -8.20
N LYS A 237 -13.00 -0.22 -7.83
CA LYS A 237 -11.86 0.31 -8.59
C LYS A 237 -10.70 -0.69 -8.69
N ILE A 238 -10.39 -1.44 -7.63
CA ILE A 238 -9.38 -2.50 -7.67
C ILE A 238 -9.75 -3.54 -8.73
N LYS A 239 -10.98 -4.04 -8.66
CA LYS A 239 -11.51 -5.03 -9.61
C LYS A 239 -11.48 -4.52 -11.05
N ASP A 240 -11.85 -3.26 -11.29
CA ASP A 240 -11.85 -2.66 -12.61
C ASP A 240 -10.43 -2.57 -13.18
N HIS A 241 -9.46 -2.08 -12.40
CA HIS A 241 -8.06 -2.05 -12.83
C HIS A 241 -7.52 -3.45 -13.17
N LEU A 242 -7.75 -4.44 -12.31
CA LEU A 242 -7.31 -5.81 -12.56
C LEU A 242 -7.97 -6.43 -13.80
N LYS A 243 -9.25 -6.13 -14.05
CA LYS A 243 -9.96 -6.57 -15.26
C LYS A 243 -9.40 -5.94 -16.52
N VAL A 244 -9.13 -4.63 -16.51
CA VAL A 244 -8.53 -3.94 -17.66
C VAL A 244 -7.15 -4.54 -17.96
N TYR A 245 -6.31 -4.73 -16.93
CA TYR A 245 -5.02 -5.39 -17.08
C TYR A 245 -5.14 -6.80 -17.70
N LEU A 246 -6.08 -7.62 -17.21
CA LEU A 246 -6.28 -8.97 -17.71
C LEU A 246 -6.72 -9.00 -19.19
N GLN A 247 -7.56 -8.03 -19.60
CA GLN A 247 -7.96 -7.86 -21.00
C GLN A 247 -6.76 -7.47 -21.87
N GLU A 248 -5.89 -6.57 -21.40
CA GLU A 248 -4.67 -6.18 -22.13
C GLU A 248 -3.69 -7.34 -22.30
N VAL A 249 -3.47 -8.14 -21.25
CA VAL A 249 -2.60 -9.32 -21.30
C VAL A 249 -3.16 -10.38 -22.27
N SER A 250 -4.48 -10.59 -22.29
CA SER A 250 -5.11 -11.54 -23.20
C SER A 250 -4.98 -11.12 -24.67
N ARG A 251 -5.09 -9.82 -24.96
CA ARG A 251 -5.04 -9.28 -26.34
C ARG A 251 -3.63 -9.25 -26.94
N THR A 252 -2.59 -9.15 -26.09
CA THR A 252 -1.20 -9.03 -26.52
C THR A 252 -0.55 -10.36 -26.90
N SER A 253 -1.25 -11.49 -26.74
CA SER A 253 -0.76 -12.82 -27.14
C SER A 253 -0.68 -13.04 -28.67
N GLY A 254 -1.22 -12.13 -29.51
CA GLY A 254 -1.34 -12.34 -30.96
C GLY A 254 -0.95 -11.18 -31.90
N ARG A 255 -0.56 -10.00 -31.40
CA ARG A 255 -0.14 -8.84 -32.23
C ARG A 255 1.10 -8.16 -31.65
N LYS A 256 1.86 -7.46 -32.53
CA LYS A 256 3.12 -6.72 -32.22
C LYS A 256 3.12 -6.19 -30.79
N LYS A 257 3.97 -6.79 -29.97
CA LYS A 257 4.17 -6.50 -28.54
C LYS A 257 4.51 -5.01 -28.39
N MET A 258 3.54 -4.17 -28.02
CA MET A 258 3.84 -2.86 -27.42
C MET A 258 4.35 -3.17 -26.02
N VAL A 259 5.68 -3.26 -25.87
CA VAL A 259 6.29 -3.70 -24.61
C VAL A 259 6.37 -2.50 -23.70
N PHE A 260 5.35 -2.33 -22.84
CA PHE A 260 5.47 -1.36 -21.75
C PHE A 260 6.37 -1.93 -20.65
N THR A 261 7.67 -1.65 -20.72
CA THR A 261 8.67 -2.35 -19.88
C THR A 261 8.61 -1.92 -18.41
N PHE A 262 8.24 -0.67 -18.15
CA PHE A 262 8.23 -0.07 -16.82
C PHE A 262 6.99 -0.44 -15.98
N ARG A 263 5.89 -0.86 -16.64
CA ARG A 263 4.64 -1.25 -15.97
C ARG A 263 4.84 -2.54 -15.19
N LYS A 264 4.22 -2.62 -14.01
CA LYS A 264 4.28 -3.83 -13.19
C LYS A 264 3.57 -4.98 -13.91
N LYS A 265 4.30 -6.07 -14.13
CA LYS A 265 3.78 -7.29 -14.73
C LYS A 265 3.38 -8.30 -13.66
N MET A 266 2.34 -9.06 -14.00
CA MET A 266 1.79 -10.16 -13.22
C MET A 266 1.17 -11.17 -14.18
N SER A 267 1.20 -12.46 -13.82
CA SER A 267 0.62 -13.51 -14.63
C SER A 267 -0.91 -13.39 -14.67
N ALA A 268 -1.54 -13.86 -15.75
CA ALA A 268 -3.00 -13.84 -15.88
C ALA A 268 -3.67 -14.67 -14.77
N THR A 269 -3.05 -15.77 -14.35
CA THR A 269 -3.54 -16.63 -13.25
C THR A 269 -3.48 -15.91 -11.91
N ASP A 270 -2.39 -15.20 -11.61
CA ASP A 270 -2.27 -14.42 -10.38
C ASP A 270 -3.26 -13.26 -10.35
N VAL A 271 -3.46 -12.56 -11.48
CA VAL A 271 -4.45 -11.48 -11.56
C VAL A 271 -5.87 -12.01 -11.33
N SER A 272 -6.23 -13.13 -11.94
CA SER A 272 -7.52 -13.79 -11.69
C SER A 272 -7.69 -14.17 -10.21
N ARG A 273 -6.64 -14.70 -9.57
CA ARG A 273 -6.66 -14.99 -8.12
C ARG A 273 -6.89 -13.73 -7.27
N HIS A 274 -6.25 -12.61 -7.64
CA HIS A 274 -6.46 -11.34 -6.96
C HIS A 274 -7.87 -10.77 -7.18
N ILE A 275 -8.45 -10.93 -8.37
CA ILE A 275 -9.86 -10.56 -8.61
C ILE A 275 -10.78 -11.36 -7.69
N ASN A 276 -10.60 -12.68 -7.59
CA ASN A 276 -11.39 -13.52 -6.70
C ASN A 276 -11.24 -13.10 -5.23
N THR A 277 -10.01 -12.77 -4.81
CA THR A 277 -9.73 -12.23 -3.45
C THR A 277 -10.50 -10.94 -3.18
N VAL A 278 -10.54 -10.02 -4.16
CA VAL A 278 -11.28 -8.76 -4.04
C VAL A 278 -12.78 -9.01 -3.96
N GLU A 279 -13.31 -9.93 -4.75
CA GLU A 279 -14.74 -10.30 -4.71
C GLU A 279 -15.12 -10.93 -3.38
N LEU A 280 -14.29 -11.83 -2.85
CA LEU A 280 -14.48 -12.41 -1.52
C LEU A 280 -14.39 -11.34 -0.42
N GLN A 281 -13.45 -10.40 -0.51
CA GLN A 281 -13.35 -9.27 0.43
C GLN A 281 -14.59 -8.36 0.35
N MET A 282 -15.15 -8.12 -0.84
CA MET A 282 -16.39 -7.37 -0.99
C MET A 282 -17.55 -8.04 -0.25
N GLU A 283 -17.66 -9.36 -0.37
CA GLU A 283 -18.68 -10.17 0.31
C GLU A 283 -18.50 -10.15 1.83
N VAL A 284 -17.30 -10.45 2.33
CA VAL A 284 -16.94 -10.35 3.75
C VAL A 284 -17.30 -8.98 4.31
N THR A 285 -16.91 -7.91 3.60
CA THR A 285 -17.15 -6.54 4.07
C THR A 285 -18.64 -6.23 4.10
N LYS A 286 -19.41 -6.66 3.10
CA LYS A 286 -20.88 -6.48 3.06
C LYS A 286 -21.60 -7.28 4.14
N PHE A 287 -21.10 -8.46 4.49
CA PHE A 287 -21.65 -9.29 5.56
C PHE A 287 -21.39 -8.63 6.91
N LEU A 288 -20.13 -8.35 7.24
CA LEU A 288 -19.74 -7.78 8.53
C LEU A 288 -20.27 -6.35 8.73
N HIS A 289 -20.36 -5.53 7.68
CA HIS A 289 -21.03 -4.23 7.74
C HIS A 289 -22.49 -4.35 8.19
N ARG A 290 -23.22 -5.37 7.70
CA ARG A 290 -24.62 -5.63 8.09
C ARG A 290 -24.73 -6.13 9.52
N CYS A 291 -23.81 -6.99 9.96
CA CYS A 291 -23.75 -7.49 11.33
C CYS A 291 -23.49 -6.36 12.34
N GLU A 292 -22.45 -5.54 12.10
CA GLU A 292 -22.11 -4.42 12.99
C GLU A 292 -23.24 -3.38 13.07
N SER A 293 -23.86 -3.06 11.93
CA SER A 293 -25.00 -2.12 11.88
C SER A 293 -26.22 -2.61 12.64
N SER A 294 -26.34 -3.93 12.87
CA SER A 294 -27.44 -4.55 13.60
C SER A 294 -27.16 -4.72 15.10
N GLY A 295 -26.05 -4.16 15.61
CA GLY A 295 -25.71 -4.16 17.03
C GLY A 295 -24.76 -5.28 17.48
N ALA A 296 -24.06 -5.94 16.56
CA ALA A 296 -23.03 -6.90 16.92
C ALA A 296 -21.85 -6.23 17.66
N SER A 297 -21.33 -6.91 18.69
CA SER A 297 -20.38 -6.35 19.66
C SER A 297 -19.06 -5.97 18.99
N GLN A 298 -18.59 -4.75 19.25
CA GLN A 298 -17.30 -4.27 18.75
C GLN A 298 -16.15 -5.02 19.45
N MET A 299 -15.57 -6.03 18.79
CA MET A 299 -14.24 -6.48 19.17
C MET A 299 -13.24 -5.34 18.89
N THR A 300 -12.68 -4.78 19.96
CA THR A 300 -11.65 -3.74 19.93
C THR A 300 -10.28 -4.38 19.65
N ASP A 301 -9.96 -4.60 18.38
CA ASP A 301 -8.60 -4.95 17.97
C ASP A 301 -7.90 -3.72 17.34
N PRO A 302 -6.57 -3.54 17.51
CA PRO A 302 -5.86 -2.34 17.05
C PRO A 302 -5.77 -2.21 15.53
N SER A 303 -5.99 -3.30 14.78
CA SER A 303 -6.04 -3.29 13.31
C SER A 303 -7.16 -4.19 12.81
N LEU A 304 -8.03 -3.64 11.97
CA LEU A 304 -9.16 -4.37 11.40
C LEU A 304 -8.66 -5.44 10.40
N PRO A 305 -8.97 -6.74 10.61
CA PRO A 305 -8.46 -7.79 9.74
C PRO A 305 -9.08 -7.70 8.33
N THR A 306 -8.30 -8.00 7.30
CA THR A 306 -8.78 -8.05 5.90
C THR A 306 -8.07 -9.16 5.14
N LEU A 307 -8.66 -9.61 4.03
CA LEU A 307 -8.09 -10.65 3.18
C LEU A 307 -6.85 -10.19 2.39
N PHE A 308 -6.54 -8.90 2.40
CA PHE A 308 -5.32 -8.34 1.81
C PHE A 308 -4.10 -8.44 2.74
N GLY A 309 -4.28 -8.94 3.97
CA GLY A 309 -3.25 -9.08 4.99
C GLY A 309 -2.48 -10.40 4.94
N SER A 310 -1.77 -10.68 6.04
CA SER A 310 -1.09 -11.96 6.27
C SER A 310 -2.08 -13.12 6.44
N ASN A 311 -1.59 -14.35 6.41
CA ASN A 311 -2.45 -15.52 6.68
C ASN A 311 -3.10 -15.46 8.07
N ASN A 312 -2.42 -14.89 9.07
CA ASN A 312 -3.03 -14.64 10.38
C ASN A 312 -4.23 -13.70 10.29
N MET A 313 -4.10 -12.56 9.58
CA MET A 313 -5.22 -11.65 9.38
C MET A 313 -6.38 -12.31 8.63
N LYS A 314 -6.11 -13.20 7.67
CA LYS A 314 -7.15 -13.96 6.95
C LYS A 314 -7.86 -14.97 7.85
N MET A 315 -7.12 -15.64 8.74
CA MET A 315 -7.70 -16.48 9.78
C MET A 315 -8.59 -15.66 10.72
N ASP A 316 -8.15 -14.45 11.11
CA ASP A 316 -8.94 -13.55 11.95
C ASP A 316 -10.21 -13.09 11.24
N VAL A 317 -10.17 -12.83 9.92
CA VAL A 317 -11.37 -12.58 9.10
C VAL A 317 -12.33 -13.78 9.17
N ALA A 318 -11.83 -15.00 8.94
CA ALA A 318 -12.67 -16.20 8.98
C ALA A 318 -13.32 -16.40 10.35
N CYS A 319 -12.57 -16.23 11.44
CA CYS A 319 -13.09 -16.22 12.81
C CYS A 319 -14.19 -15.18 13.00
N LYS A 320 -13.93 -13.93 12.60
CA LYS A 320 -14.87 -12.82 12.80
C LYS A 320 -16.16 -13.03 12.02
N VAL A 321 -16.09 -13.50 10.78
CA VAL A 321 -17.29 -13.80 9.97
C VAL A 321 -18.17 -14.88 10.62
N MET A 322 -17.58 -15.91 11.22
CA MET A 322 -18.36 -16.94 11.93
C MET A 322 -18.97 -16.43 13.25
N LEU A 323 -18.31 -15.51 13.95
CA LEU A 323 -18.71 -15.05 15.28
C LEU A 323 -19.71 -13.88 15.28
N GLU A 324 -19.71 -13.07 14.22
CA GLU A 324 -20.54 -11.85 14.11
C GLU A 324 -21.89 -12.09 13.40
N GLY A 325 -22.09 -13.28 12.81
CA GLY A 325 -23.38 -13.69 12.28
C GLY A 325 -24.44 -13.87 13.38
N LYS A 326 -25.72 -13.96 13.00
CA LYS A 326 -26.78 -14.28 13.99
C LYS A 326 -26.61 -15.70 14.54
N ASN A 327 -26.13 -16.60 13.68
CA ASN A 327 -25.72 -17.96 13.97
C ASN A 327 -24.45 -18.26 13.16
N ILE A 328 -23.79 -19.38 13.47
CA ILE A 328 -22.57 -19.77 12.74
C ILE A 328 -22.83 -20.06 11.27
N GLU A 329 -23.97 -20.68 10.94
CA GLU A 329 -24.30 -21.07 9.55
C GLU A 329 -24.28 -19.88 8.58
N GLU A 330 -24.78 -18.70 8.99
CA GLU A 330 -24.77 -17.49 8.16
C GLU A 330 -23.36 -17.07 7.74
N GLY A 331 -22.37 -17.23 8.62
CA GLY A 331 -20.97 -16.87 8.38
C GLY A 331 -20.11 -18.02 7.85
N PHE A 332 -20.51 -19.27 8.08
CA PHE A 332 -19.69 -20.44 7.81
C PHE A 332 -19.32 -20.57 6.33
N GLY A 333 -20.26 -20.36 5.41
CA GLY A 333 -19.99 -20.47 3.97
C GLY A 333 -18.93 -19.49 3.47
N ILE A 334 -18.92 -18.26 3.99
CA ILE A 334 -17.91 -17.25 3.67
C ILE A 334 -16.56 -17.64 4.28
N ALA A 335 -16.56 -18.04 5.56
CA ALA A 335 -15.34 -18.45 6.26
C ALA A 335 -14.70 -19.69 5.60
N PHE A 336 -15.50 -20.68 5.22
CA PHE A 336 -15.07 -21.87 4.51
C PHE A 336 -14.37 -21.53 3.19
N ARG A 337 -14.95 -20.62 2.40
CA ARG A 337 -14.32 -20.13 1.15
C ARG A 337 -13.00 -19.41 1.42
N VAL A 338 -12.90 -18.62 2.50
CA VAL A 338 -11.63 -18.00 2.91
C VAL A 338 -10.59 -19.08 3.23
N LEU A 339 -10.95 -20.11 3.99
CA LEU A 339 -10.02 -21.20 4.34
C LEU A 339 -9.55 -21.96 3.09
N GLN A 340 -10.46 -22.26 2.17
CA GLN A 340 -10.18 -23.00 0.95
C GLN A 340 -9.34 -22.19 -0.06
N ASP A 341 -9.73 -20.94 -0.36
CA ASP A 341 -9.08 -20.10 -1.37
C ASP A 341 -7.63 -19.76 -0.98
N PHE A 342 -7.36 -19.65 0.33
CA PHE A 342 -6.04 -19.32 0.85
C PHE A 342 -5.27 -20.50 1.44
N GLN A 343 -5.83 -21.72 1.39
CA GLN A 343 -5.22 -22.95 1.92
C GLN A 343 -4.78 -22.78 3.39
N LEU A 344 -5.68 -22.31 4.24
CA LEU A 344 -5.42 -22.07 5.66
C LEU A 344 -5.74 -23.31 6.50
N GLU A 345 -5.10 -23.42 7.67
CA GLU A 345 -5.32 -24.50 8.63
C GLU A 345 -6.72 -24.38 9.27
N ALA A 346 -7.69 -25.09 8.70
CA ALA A 346 -9.10 -25.01 9.08
C ALA A 346 -9.34 -25.36 10.56
N THR A 347 -8.69 -26.42 11.05
CA THR A 347 -8.81 -26.90 12.44
C THR A 347 -8.33 -25.86 13.45
N GLU A 348 -7.31 -25.06 13.12
CA GLU A 348 -6.85 -23.96 13.99
C GLU A 348 -7.92 -22.86 14.09
N VAL A 349 -8.50 -22.46 12.95
CA VAL A 349 -9.52 -21.40 12.90
C VAL A 349 -10.79 -21.85 13.61
N TYR A 350 -11.29 -23.06 13.33
CA TYR A 350 -12.47 -23.59 14.01
C TYR A 350 -12.24 -23.77 15.52
N SER A 351 -11.05 -24.19 15.93
CA SER A 351 -10.68 -24.25 17.36
C SER A 351 -10.71 -22.87 18.03
N LYS A 352 -10.21 -21.83 17.35
CA LYS A 352 -10.28 -20.44 17.86
C LYS A 352 -11.73 -19.97 18.01
N VAL A 353 -12.59 -20.25 17.04
CA VAL A 353 -14.01 -19.93 17.08
C VAL A 353 -14.71 -20.67 18.22
N ALA A 354 -14.50 -21.98 18.35
CA ALA A 354 -15.06 -22.79 19.43
C ALA A 354 -14.68 -22.25 20.82
N LYS A 355 -13.40 -21.92 21.03
CA LYS A 355 -12.91 -21.29 22.26
C LYS A 355 -13.63 -19.96 22.57
N GLN A 356 -13.85 -19.13 21.55
CA GLN A 356 -14.54 -17.85 21.74
C GLN A 356 -16.03 -18.05 22.06
N LEU A 357 -16.68 -19.04 21.47
CA LEU A 357 -18.07 -19.39 21.78
C LEU A 357 -18.24 -19.93 23.20
N VAL A 358 -17.26 -20.69 23.71
CA VAL A 358 -17.26 -21.10 25.13
C VAL A 358 -17.19 -19.90 26.06
N LYS A 359 -16.33 -18.92 25.76
CA LYS A 359 -16.26 -17.66 26.54
C LYS A 359 -17.59 -16.90 26.52
N GLN A 360 -18.34 -16.99 25.42
CA GLN A 360 -19.68 -16.40 25.29
C GLN A 360 -20.81 -17.30 25.83
N GLN A 361 -20.49 -18.49 26.35
CA GLN A 361 -21.46 -19.50 26.82
C GLN A 361 -22.48 -19.95 25.75
N LYS A 362 -22.09 -19.93 24.47
CA LYS A 362 -22.94 -20.32 23.33
C LYS A 362 -22.64 -21.76 22.87
N TYR A 363 -23.01 -22.75 23.68
CA TYR A 363 -22.69 -24.16 23.41
C TYR A 363 -23.48 -24.78 22.24
N SER A 364 -24.71 -24.31 21.99
CA SER A 364 -25.52 -24.72 20.83
C SER A 364 -24.83 -24.39 19.50
N GLU A 365 -24.20 -23.22 19.44
CA GLU A 365 -23.45 -22.76 18.27
C GLU A 365 -22.20 -23.63 18.04
N ILE A 366 -21.52 -24.10 19.10
CA ILE A 366 -20.38 -25.02 18.95
C ILE A 366 -20.81 -26.33 18.27
N ARG A 367 -21.96 -26.88 18.66
CA ARG A 367 -22.51 -28.08 17.99
C ARG A 367 -22.88 -27.79 16.53
N GLN A 368 -23.41 -26.61 16.25
CA GLN A 368 -23.71 -26.19 14.89
C GLN A 368 -22.43 -26.03 14.06
N LEU A 369 -21.34 -25.48 14.62
CA LEU A 369 -20.03 -25.44 13.98
C LEU A 369 -19.55 -26.83 13.60
N LEU A 370 -19.58 -27.79 14.53
CA LEU A 370 -19.17 -29.17 14.29
C LEU A 370 -20.00 -29.81 13.17
N LYS A 371 -21.31 -29.58 13.17
CA LYS A 371 -22.20 -30.02 12.10
C LYS A 371 -21.79 -29.43 10.74
N CYS A 372 -21.55 -28.12 10.67
CA CYS A 372 -21.10 -27.47 9.43
C CYS A 372 -19.74 -28.00 8.96
N VAL A 373 -18.80 -28.25 9.88
CA VAL A 373 -17.49 -28.84 9.57
C VAL A 373 -17.66 -30.24 8.97
N ASN A 374 -18.51 -31.07 9.57
CA ASN A 374 -18.76 -32.43 9.08
C ASN A 374 -19.49 -32.45 7.73
N GLU A 375 -20.45 -31.55 7.52
CA GLU A 375 -21.19 -31.41 6.25
C GLU A 375 -20.38 -30.76 5.13
N SER A 376 -19.28 -30.06 5.46
CA SER A 376 -18.44 -29.38 4.47
C SER A 376 -17.68 -30.33 3.53
N GLY A 377 -17.53 -31.61 3.90
CA GLY A 377 -16.82 -32.63 3.12
C GLY A 377 -15.30 -32.43 3.01
N ALA A 378 -14.74 -31.37 3.61
CA ALA A 378 -13.31 -31.07 3.62
C ALA A 378 -12.62 -31.43 4.96
N ALA A 379 -13.40 -31.74 5.99
CA ALA A 379 -12.89 -32.10 7.31
C ALA A 379 -12.28 -33.51 7.31
N ALA A 380 -11.10 -33.64 7.92
CA ALA A 380 -10.54 -34.95 8.25
C ALA A 380 -11.36 -35.60 9.37
N LYS A 381 -11.31 -36.94 9.42
CA LYS A 381 -12.08 -37.76 10.37
C LYS A 381 -11.92 -37.36 11.85
N ASN A 382 -10.80 -36.72 12.21
CA ASN A 382 -10.51 -36.33 13.59
C ASN A 382 -10.60 -34.81 13.83
N ASP A 383 -10.98 -34.00 12.83
CA ASP A 383 -10.98 -32.54 12.98
C ASP A 383 -12.03 -32.07 13.98
N GLY A 384 -13.24 -32.66 13.95
CA GLY A 384 -14.28 -32.40 14.94
C GLY A 384 -13.81 -32.68 16.38
N ASP A 385 -13.22 -33.87 16.59
CA ASP A 385 -12.67 -34.27 17.88
C ASP A 385 -11.55 -33.33 18.35
N ASN A 386 -10.65 -32.93 17.45
CA ASN A 386 -9.55 -32.01 17.74
C ASN A 386 -10.07 -30.62 18.14
N ILE A 387 -11.11 -30.13 17.48
CA ILE A 387 -11.77 -28.86 17.84
C ILE A 387 -12.33 -28.94 19.26
N ILE A 388 -13.01 -30.03 19.60
CA ILE A 388 -13.57 -30.25 20.94
C ILE A 388 -12.45 -30.32 21.98
N LEU A 389 -11.41 -31.14 21.76
CA LEU A 389 -10.27 -31.27 22.69
C LEU A 389 -9.57 -29.92 22.93
N ASN A 390 -9.33 -29.15 21.88
CA ASN A 390 -8.73 -27.81 21.98
C ASN A 390 -9.63 -26.82 22.72
N CYS A 391 -10.94 -26.99 22.62
CA CYS A 391 -11.92 -26.18 23.32
C CYS A 391 -11.92 -26.47 24.83
N LEU A 392 -11.84 -27.75 25.19
CA LEU A 392 -11.86 -28.24 26.57
C LEU A 392 -10.57 -27.95 27.34
N SER A 393 -9.40 -27.93 26.66
CA SER A 393 -8.10 -27.72 27.31
C SER A 393 -7.96 -26.36 28.03
N GLU A 394 -8.64 -25.33 27.55
CA GLU A 394 -8.53 -23.96 28.07
C GLU A 394 -9.75 -23.53 28.91
N SER A 395 -10.80 -24.33 28.99
CA SER A 395 -12.07 -23.95 29.62
C SER A 395 -12.42 -24.82 30.82
N LYS A 396 -12.43 -24.21 32.02
CA LYS A 396 -12.73 -24.91 33.28
C LYS A 396 -14.19 -24.81 33.74
N ASN A 397 -15.00 -23.98 33.08
CA ASN A 397 -16.34 -23.58 33.54
C ASN A 397 -17.45 -23.90 32.54
N ILE A 398 -17.42 -25.08 31.89
CA ILE A 398 -18.54 -25.54 31.06
C ILE A 398 -19.56 -26.26 31.95
N PRO A 399 -20.87 -25.96 31.86
CA PRO A 399 -21.92 -26.72 32.55
C PRO A 399 -21.83 -28.22 32.27
N ALA A 400 -22.10 -29.05 33.28
CA ALA A 400 -21.86 -30.49 33.19
C ALA A 400 -22.65 -31.17 32.06
N GLU A 401 -23.87 -30.71 31.78
CA GLU A 401 -24.74 -31.24 30.72
C GLU A 401 -24.22 -30.88 29.32
N ASP A 402 -23.92 -29.60 29.07
CA ASP A 402 -23.34 -29.16 27.79
C ASP A 402 -21.98 -29.79 27.51
N LEU A 403 -21.18 -29.99 28.56
CA LEU A 403 -19.91 -30.69 28.48
C LEU A 403 -20.08 -32.15 28.03
N ASP A 404 -21.04 -32.88 28.61
CA ASP A 404 -21.30 -34.26 28.20
C ASP A 404 -21.84 -34.33 26.78
N ASN A 405 -22.72 -33.41 26.39
CA ASN A 405 -23.24 -33.33 25.01
C ASN A 405 -22.10 -33.10 24.01
N LEU A 406 -21.19 -32.16 24.27
CA LEU A 406 -20.04 -31.89 23.40
C LEU A 406 -19.08 -33.08 23.28
N ILE A 407 -18.81 -33.80 24.38
CA ILE A 407 -17.93 -34.98 24.34
C ILE A 407 -18.62 -36.14 23.61
N GLN A 408 -19.94 -36.28 23.74
CA GLN A 408 -20.70 -37.32 23.03
C GLN A 408 -20.69 -37.13 21.51
N ASP A 409 -20.67 -35.89 21.04
CA ASP A 409 -20.59 -35.52 19.63
C ASP A 409 -19.24 -35.87 18.95
N MET A 410 -18.25 -36.34 19.71
CA MET A 410 -16.98 -36.83 19.17
C MET A 410 -17.18 -38.17 18.44
N ASP A 411 -16.31 -38.47 17.47
CA ASP A 411 -16.36 -39.73 16.72
C ASP A 411 -15.45 -40.81 17.33
N SER A 412 -14.23 -40.44 17.74
CA SER A 412 -13.27 -41.38 18.29
C SER A 412 -13.50 -41.62 19.77
N ASP A 413 -13.72 -42.87 20.16
CA ASP A 413 -13.81 -43.26 21.56
C ASP A 413 -12.50 -43.00 22.33
N GLU A 414 -11.34 -43.01 21.66
CA GLU A 414 -10.05 -42.68 22.29
C GLU A 414 -9.98 -41.19 22.65
N ASN A 415 -10.46 -40.33 21.74
CA ASN A 415 -10.54 -38.89 22.00
C ASN A 415 -11.64 -38.58 23.04
N LYS A 416 -12.75 -39.33 23.07
CA LYS A 416 -13.77 -39.23 24.14
C LYS A 416 -13.20 -39.51 25.51
N ILE A 417 -12.45 -40.62 25.64
CA ILE A 417 -11.81 -40.97 26.90
C ILE A 417 -10.84 -39.86 27.32
N GLN A 418 -10.02 -39.36 26.40
CA GLN A 418 -9.11 -38.24 26.67
C GLN A 418 -9.88 -36.99 27.14
N ALA A 419 -10.97 -36.62 26.47
CA ALA A 419 -11.79 -35.46 26.83
C ALA A 419 -12.41 -35.60 28.23
N TYR A 420 -12.98 -36.77 28.56
CA TYR A 420 -13.53 -37.04 29.89
C TYR A 420 -12.45 -36.99 30.99
N LEU A 421 -11.26 -37.51 30.71
CA LEU A 421 -10.12 -37.44 31.63
C LEU A 421 -9.68 -35.99 31.85
N MET A 422 -9.57 -35.18 30.80
CA MET A 422 -9.22 -33.76 30.89
C MET A 422 -10.22 -32.96 31.72
N CYS A 423 -11.50 -33.32 31.67
CA CYS A 423 -12.56 -32.66 32.42
C CYS A 423 -12.84 -33.28 33.80
N ASN A 424 -11.98 -34.21 34.26
CA ASN A 424 -12.10 -34.92 35.54
C ASN A 424 -13.42 -35.71 35.72
N LYS A 425 -14.06 -36.16 34.63
CA LYS A 425 -15.25 -37.03 34.66
C LYS A 425 -14.85 -38.51 34.59
N LEU A 426 -14.21 -38.98 35.65
CA LEU A 426 -13.56 -40.30 35.70
C LEU A 426 -14.53 -41.47 35.52
N ARG A 427 -15.77 -41.36 36.01
CA ARG A 427 -16.80 -42.39 35.83
C ARG A 427 -17.20 -42.56 34.36
N SER A 428 -17.39 -41.45 33.63
CA SER A 428 -17.70 -41.49 32.18
C SER A 428 -16.51 -42.00 31.37
N ALA A 429 -15.29 -41.58 31.72
CA ALA A 429 -14.05 -42.11 31.11
C ALA A 429 -13.94 -43.63 31.29
N TYR A 430 -14.22 -44.14 32.51
CA TYR A 430 -14.25 -45.58 32.78
C TYR A 430 -15.28 -46.32 31.91
N LEU A 431 -16.51 -45.81 31.81
CA LEU A 431 -17.59 -46.45 31.05
C LEU A 431 -17.27 -46.59 29.55
N VAL A 432 -16.57 -45.63 28.97
CA VAL A 432 -16.10 -45.73 27.57
C VAL A 432 -14.88 -46.64 27.47
N SER A 433 -13.96 -46.60 28.43
CA SER A 433 -12.75 -47.43 28.45
C SER A 433 -13.04 -48.94 28.48
N VAL A 434 -14.02 -49.38 29.27
CA VAL A 434 -14.37 -50.82 29.38
C VAL A 434 -15.02 -51.40 28.12
N ARG A 435 -15.52 -50.56 27.22
CA ARG A 435 -16.15 -50.97 25.96
C ARG A 435 -15.12 -51.19 24.84
N GLN A 436 -13.86 -50.83 25.08
CA GLN A 436 -12.77 -51.04 24.13
C GLN A 436 -12.34 -52.50 24.04
N GLU A 437 -11.54 -52.83 23.02
CA GLU A 437 -10.91 -54.15 22.91
C GLU A 437 -10.10 -54.50 24.15
N ALA A 438 -10.19 -55.76 24.59
CA ALA A 438 -9.70 -56.21 25.90
C ALA A 438 -8.25 -55.79 26.21
N ALA A 439 -7.33 -55.90 25.25
CA ALA A 439 -5.93 -55.53 25.43
C ALA A 439 -5.74 -54.02 25.70
N ARG A 440 -6.55 -53.17 25.06
CA ARG A 440 -6.49 -51.72 25.15
C ARG A 440 -7.29 -51.20 26.34
N ALA A 441 -8.44 -51.83 26.63
CA ALA A 441 -9.29 -51.54 27.77
C ALA A 441 -8.53 -51.69 29.10
N VAL A 442 -7.69 -52.73 29.25
CA VAL A 442 -6.85 -52.92 30.45
C VAL A 442 -5.93 -51.71 30.68
N GLN A 443 -5.26 -51.22 29.64
CA GLN A 443 -4.36 -50.07 29.75
C GLN A 443 -5.12 -48.77 30.10
N LEU A 444 -6.26 -48.55 29.46
CA LEU A 444 -7.09 -47.36 29.68
C LEU A 444 -7.71 -47.35 31.08
N VAL A 445 -8.24 -48.48 31.55
CA VAL A 445 -8.82 -48.60 32.90
C VAL A 445 -7.73 -48.47 33.98
N GLN A 446 -6.51 -48.98 33.76
CA GLN A 446 -5.37 -48.72 34.64
C GLN A 446 -5.03 -47.22 34.70
N HIS A 447 -5.06 -46.52 33.57
CA HIS A 447 -4.81 -45.09 33.52
C HIS A 447 -5.90 -44.29 34.25
N VAL A 448 -7.19 -44.62 34.04
CA VAL A 448 -8.32 -44.00 34.77
C VAL A 448 -8.19 -44.24 36.27
N ARG A 449 -7.81 -45.45 36.70
CA ARG A 449 -7.59 -45.79 38.12
C ARG A 449 -6.47 -44.96 38.74
N GLN A 450 -5.35 -44.77 38.05
CA GLN A 450 -4.24 -43.95 38.54
C GLN A 450 -4.66 -42.48 38.72
N LEU A 451 -5.46 -41.94 37.80
CA LEU A 451 -6.00 -40.58 37.91
C LEU A 451 -7.04 -40.47 39.04
N ALA A 452 -7.89 -41.48 39.22
CA ALA A 452 -8.82 -41.56 40.35
C ALA A 452 -8.11 -41.57 41.71
N GLN A 453 -7.02 -42.34 41.82
CA GLN A 453 -6.20 -42.39 43.03
C GLN A 453 -5.52 -41.05 43.34
N ARG A 454 -5.07 -40.32 42.31
CA ARG A 454 -4.48 -38.98 42.47
C ARG A 454 -5.53 -37.91 42.78
N GLY A 455 -6.75 -38.08 42.26
CA GLY A 455 -7.88 -37.17 42.46
C GLY A 455 -8.71 -37.43 43.72
N GLY A 456 -8.49 -38.56 44.41
CA GLY A 456 -9.24 -38.94 45.62
C GLY A 456 -10.65 -39.50 45.35
N ASP A 457 -10.91 -40.04 44.16
CA ASP A 457 -12.20 -40.67 43.83
C ASP A 457 -12.15 -42.18 44.15
N ASP A 458 -12.38 -42.51 45.43
CA ASP A 458 -12.33 -43.87 45.95
C ASP A 458 -13.33 -44.81 45.26
N VAL A 459 -14.47 -44.28 44.81
CA VAL A 459 -15.53 -45.05 44.16
C VAL A 459 -15.08 -45.52 42.79
N VAL A 460 -14.56 -44.61 41.96
CA VAL A 460 -14.05 -44.99 40.63
C VAL A 460 -12.81 -45.86 40.74
N GLN A 461 -11.93 -45.59 41.72
CA GLN A 461 -10.78 -46.43 41.99
C GLN A 461 -11.18 -47.89 42.32
N ALA A 462 -12.18 -48.08 43.19
CA ALA A 462 -12.68 -49.41 43.56
C ALA A 462 -13.30 -50.13 42.35
N ILE A 463 -14.11 -49.44 41.55
CA ILE A 463 -14.74 -50.01 40.35
C ILE A 463 -13.69 -50.43 39.31
N CYS A 464 -12.67 -49.60 39.06
CA CYS A 464 -11.59 -49.97 38.15
C CYS A 464 -10.74 -51.14 38.69
N ALA A 465 -10.51 -51.22 40.01
CA ALA A 465 -9.77 -52.32 40.63
C ALA A 465 -10.55 -53.64 40.64
N GLN A 466 -11.88 -53.59 40.62
CA GLN A 466 -12.73 -54.79 40.53
C GLN A 466 -12.79 -55.33 39.10
N TRP A 467 -12.70 -54.46 38.08
CA TRP A 467 -12.77 -54.86 36.69
C TRP A 467 -11.44 -55.41 36.14
N LEU A 468 -10.31 -54.85 36.60
CA LEU A 468 -8.94 -55.32 36.30
C LEU A 468 -8.63 -56.62 37.04
#